data_AF-A0A7W0VM33-F1
#
_entry.id   AF-A0A7W0VM33-F1
#
_cell.length_a   1.000
_cell.length_b   1.000
_cell.length_c   1.000
_cell.angle_alpha   90.00
_cell.angle_beta   90.00
_cell.angle_gamma   90.00
#
_symmetry.space_group_name_H-M   'P 1'
#
loop_
_entity.id
_entity.type
_entity.pdbx_description
1 polymer ?
#
loop_
_entity_poly.entity_id
_entity_poly.type
_entity_poly.pdbx_seq_one_letter_code
_entity_poly.pdbx_strand_id
1 'polypeptide(L)'
;MPELRYYSTHEETLSLVNRVAEVRGVRLVPEIPILQEPRLATFDRMTSEVEALLATFPVLQLEGAFTQHGLTFDRRESGSAAGTYFLTDNIGPRLRWFIPGLRDRELTPGSLNMLSFYRNPNTRELEPPSAELKKAFRLIGDTIKKQLVRHSVPVYGKIWIGARTLEEVKQGRLVVL
;
A
#
# COMPACT_ATOMS: atom_id res chain seq x y z
N MET A 1 -2.68 14.05 5.13
CA MET A 1 -1.83 12.85 5.10
C MET A 1 -1.10 12.85 3.76
N PRO A 2 0.24 12.79 3.70
CA PRO A 2 0.93 12.63 2.42
C PRO A 2 0.48 11.35 1.72
N GLU A 3 0.05 11.50 0.47
CA GLU A 3 -0.50 10.43 -0.36
C GLU A 3 0.09 10.55 -1.78
N LEU A 4 0.49 9.41 -2.35
CA LEU A 4 0.71 9.27 -3.78
C LEU A 4 -0.42 8.41 -4.36
N ARG A 5 -1.34 9.05 -5.07
CA ARG A 5 -2.45 8.38 -5.77
C ARG A 5 -2.10 8.09 -7.23
N TYR A 6 -2.46 6.91 -7.72
CA TYR A 6 -2.21 6.50 -9.09
C TYR A 6 -3.21 5.43 -9.57
N TYR A 7 -3.28 5.25 -10.89
CA TYR A 7 -4.10 4.23 -11.54
C TYR A 7 -3.21 3.30 -12.36
N SER A 8 -3.42 2.00 -12.27
CA SER A 8 -2.73 1.03 -13.13
C SER A 8 -3.54 -0.25 -13.29
N THR A 9 -3.22 -1.00 -14.34
CA THR A 9 -3.66 -2.38 -14.55
C THR A 9 -3.03 -3.29 -13.51
N HIS A 10 -3.57 -4.50 -13.37
CA HIS A 10 -3.01 -5.50 -12.46
C HIS A 10 -1.53 -5.80 -12.80
N GLU A 11 -1.22 -6.09 -14.07
CA GLU A 11 0.15 -6.39 -14.51
C GLU A 11 1.14 -5.26 -14.24
N GLU A 12 0.76 -4.00 -14.54
CA GLU A 12 1.60 -2.84 -14.23
C GLU A 12 1.79 -2.69 -12.72
N THR A 13 0.76 -2.97 -11.93
CA THR A 13 0.85 -2.91 -10.48
C THR A 13 1.80 -3.97 -9.92
N LEU A 14 1.76 -5.20 -10.42
CA LEU A 14 2.72 -6.23 -10.03
C LEU A 14 4.16 -5.84 -10.38
N SER A 15 4.35 -5.19 -11.54
CA SER A 15 5.64 -4.63 -11.91
C SER A 15 6.10 -3.53 -10.95
N LEU A 16 5.20 -2.63 -10.53
CA LEU A 16 5.50 -1.60 -9.52
C LEU A 16 5.90 -2.21 -8.18
N VAL A 17 5.16 -3.22 -7.70
CA VAL A 17 5.45 -3.90 -6.43
C VAL A 17 6.82 -4.58 -6.51
N ASN A 18 7.15 -5.24 -7.61
CA ASN A 18 8.49 -5.77 -7.86
C ASN A 18 9.58 -4.70 -7.75
N ARG A 19 9.41 -3.55 -8.43
CA ARG A 19 10.37 -2.44 -8.37
C ARG A 19 10.54 -1.86 -6.97
N VAL A 20 9.48 -1.81 -6.18
CA VAL A 20 9.55 -1.37 -4.79
C VAL A 20 10.25 -2.39 -3.91
N ALA A 21 10.05 -3.69 -4.13
CA ALA A 21 10.77 -4.74 -3.41
C ALA A 21 12.28 -4.75 -3.71
N GLU A 22 12.70 -4.31 -4.91
CA GLU A 22 14.11 -4.11 -5.26
C GLU A 22 14.78 -2.97 -4.47
N VAL A 23 14.00 -2.09 -3.82
CA VAL A 23 14.55 -1.03 -2.97
C VAL A 23 15.18 -1.66 -1.73
N ARG A 24 16.51 -1.54 -1.60
CA ARG A 24 17.28 -2.17 -0.52
C ARG A 24 16.66 -1.93 0.86
N GLY A 25 16.37 -3.02 1.55
CA GLY A 25 15.86 -3.00 2.93
C GLY A 25 14.36 -2.72 3.05
N VAL A 26 13.62 -2.69 1.94
CA VAL A 26 12.15 -2.72 1.94
C VAL A 26 11.68 -4.17 1.98
N ARG A 27 10.69 -4.45 2.82
CA ARG A 27 9.97 -5.73 2.89
C ARG A 27 8.49 -5.49 2.61
N LEU A 28 7.89 -6.42 1.89
CA LEU A 28 6.46 -6.47 1.61
C LEU A 28 5.78 -7.25 2.74
N VAL A 29 4.72 -6.69 3.31
CA VAL A 29 3.92 -7.35 4.33
C VAL A 29 2.45 -7.27 3.90
N PRO A 30 1.95 -8.28 3.16
CA PRO A 30 0.56 -8.32 2.72
C PRO A 30 -0.38 -8.29 3.92
N GLU A 31 -1.39 -7.42 3.86
CA GLU A 31 -2.39 -7.32 4.91
C GLU A 31 -3.45 -8.41 4.74
N ILE A 32 -3.88 -9.01 5.85
CA ILE A 32 -4.95 -10.03 5.89
C ILE A 32 -5.96 -9.55 6.93
N PRO A 33 -7.28 -9.56 6.61
CA PRO A 33 -8.28 -8.92 7.45
C PRO A 33 -8.52 -9.61 8.80
N ILE A 34 -8.29 -10.92 8.88
CA ILE A 34 -8.49 -11.73 10.09
C ILE A 34 -7.33 -12.71 10.22
N LEU A 35 -6.70 -12.72 11.40
CA LEU A 35 -5.53 -13.54 11.70
C LEU A 35 -5.80 -14.50 12.85
N GLN A 36 -5.22 -15.71 12.77
CA GLN A 36 -5.23 -16.66 13.89
C GLN A 36 -4.12 -16.37 14.90
N GLU A 37 -3.03 -15.75 14.45
CA GLU A 37 -1.88 -15.36 15.26
C GLU A 37 -1.55 -13.89 15.03
N PRO A 38 -1.00 -13.14 16.01
CA PRO A 38 -0.69 -11.71 15.87
C PRO A 38 0.61 -11.48 15.08
N ARG A 39 0.70 -12.05 13.87
CA ARG A 39 1.84 -11.90 12.97
C ARG A 39 1.39 -11.94 11.51
N LEU A 40 2.12 -11.21 10.68
CA LEU A 40 2.00 -11.27 9.22
C LEU A 40 3.31 -11.78 8.63
N ALA A 41 3.22 -12.52 7.53
CA ALA A 41 4.38 -12.95 6.78
C ALA A 41 5.07 -11.74 6.12
N THR A 42 6.40 -11.75 6.11
CA THR A 42 7.22 -10.70 5.49
C THR A 42 7.98 -11.28 4.31
N PHE A 43 7.98 -10.57 3.19
CA PHE A 43 8.62 -10.98 1.95
C PHE A 43 9.63 -9.92 1.50
N ASP A 44 10.77 -10.34 0.96
CA ASP A 44 11.80 -9.47 0.40
C ASP A 44 11.62 -9.21 -1.10
N ARG A 45 10.69 -9.93 -1.74
CA ARG A 45 10.37 -9.85 -3.17
C ARG A 45 8.92 -10.22 -3.42
N MET A 46 8.43 -9.91 -4.61
CA MET A 46 7.16 -10.45 -5.08
C MET A 46 7.27 -11.96 -5.27
N THR A 47 6.30 -12.70 -4.74
CA THR A 47 6.15 -14.14 -4.95
C THR A 47 4.72 -14.42 -5.39
N SER A 48 4.46 -15.62 -5.92
CA SER A 48 3.09 -16.05 -6.23
C SER A 48 2.19 -16.06 -5.00
N GLU A 49 2.76 -16.24 -3.80
CA GLU A 49 2.03 -16.13 -2.53
C GLU A 49 1.60 -14.70 -2.25
N VAL A 50 2.50 -13.72 -2.41
CA VAL A 50 2.16 -12.29 -2.28
C VAL A 50 1.08 -11.91 -3.29
N GLU A 51 1.16 -12.43 -4.52
CA GLU A 51 0.17 -12.16 -5.57
C GLU A 51 -1.21 -12.68 -5.20
N ALA A 52 -1.29 -13.93 -4.72
CA ALA A 52 -2.53 -14.54 -4.27
C ALA A 52 -3.15 -13.78 -3.08
N LEU A 53 -2.33 -13.32 -2.14
CA LEU A 53 -2.78 -12.52 -1.00
C LEU A 53 -3.34 -11.17 -1.46
N LEU A 54 -2.65 -10.48 -2.38
CA LEU A 54 -3.10 -9.21 -2.94
C LEU A 54 -4.37 -9.30 -3.78
N ALA A 55 -4.61 -10.43 -4.43
CA ALA A 55 -5.86 -10.70 -5.13
C ALA A 55 -7.06 -10.79 -4.16
N THR A 56 -6.81 -11.19 -2.91
CA THR A 56 -7.86 -11.30 -1.87
C THR A 56 -8.03 -9.99 -1.11
N PHE A 57 -6.91 -9.35 -0.75
CA PHE A 57 -6.90 -8.11 0.01
C PHE A 57 -5.80 -7.17 -0.53
N PRO A 58 -6.16 -6.13 -1.31
CA PRO A 58 -5.21 -5.36 -2.13
C PRO A 58 -4.45 -4.30 -1.33
N VAL A 59 -3.81 -4.70 -0.22
CA VAL A 59 -3.10 -3.79 0.68
C VAL A 59 -1.78 -4.40 1.12
N LEU A 60 -0.69 -3.64 0.95
CA LEU A 60 0.63 -3.93 1.50
C LEU A 60 0.96 -2.96 2.63
N GLN A 61 1.48 -3.49 3.73
CA GLN A 61 2.35 -2.71 4.61
C GLN A 61 3.78 -2.82 4.08
N LEU A 62 4.53 -1.72 4.10
CA LEU A 62 5.95 -1.71 3.75
C LEU A 62 6.77 -1.52 5.01
N GLU A 63 7.71 -2.42 5.25
CA GLU A 63 8.63 -2.36 6.37
C GLU A 63 10.08 -2.16 5.91
N GLY A 64 10.91 -1.63 6.80
CA GLY A 64 12.35 -1.54 6.57
C GLY A 64 13.08 -0.86 7.72
N ALA A 65 14.27 -0.32 7.46
CA ALA A 65 15.02 0.45 8.47
C ALA A 65 14.27 1.69 8.99
N PHE A 66 13.24 2.14 8.28
CA PHE A 66 12.35 3.24 8.69
C PHE A 66 11.21 2.79 9.62
N THR A 67 11.04 1.48 9.84
CA THR A 67 10.03 0.90 10.74
C THR A 67 10.59 0.82 12.15
N GLN A 68 10.38 1.87 12.95
CA GLN A 68 10.88 1.91 14.34
C GLN A 68 10.07 1.02 15.30
N HIS A 69 8.80 0.78 14.98
CA HIS A 69 7.91 -0.09 15.73
C HIS A 69 7.29 -1.10 14.78
N GLY A 70 7.33 -2.39 15.16
CA GLY A 70 6.68 -3.44 14.40
C GLY A 70 5.16 -3.26 14.34
N LEU A 71 4.52 -4.00 13.44
CA LEU A 71 3.06 -4.08 13.36
C LEU A 71 2.48 -4.52 14.72
N THR A 72 1.42 -3.82 15.12
CA THR A 72 0.67 -4.10 16.35
C THR A 72 -0.68 -4.70 16.00
N PHE A 73 -1.13 -5.64 16.81
CA PHE A 73 -2.35 -6.39 16.59
C PHE A 73 -3.23 -6.35 17.83
N ASP A 74 -4.53 -6.17 17.63
CA ASP A 74 -5.54 -6.28 18.67
C ASP A 74 -6.26 -7.62 18.53
N ARG A 75 -6.58 -8.24 19.67
CA ARG A 75 -7.39 -9.45 19.72
C ARG A 75 -8.87 -9.07 19.78
N ARG A 76 -9.70 -9.75 18.99
CA ARG A 76 -11.15 -9.60 19.04
C ARG A 76 -11.70 -10.41 20.22
N GLU A 77 -12.27 -9.71 21.20
CA GLU A 77 -12.73 -10.31 22.46
C GLU A 77 -14.10 -11.03 22.34
N SER A 78 -14.95 -10.63 21.38
CA SER A 78 -16.32 -11.15 21.27
C SER A 78 -16.85 -11.23 19.83
N GLY A 79 -17.97 -11.93 19.64
CA GLY A 79 -18.64 -12.12 18.34
C GLY A 79 -18.19 -13.38 17.60
N SER A 80 -18.62 -13.52 16.34
CA SER A 80 -18.36 -14.72 15.50
C SER A 80 -16.88 -14.96 15.16
N ALA A 81 -16.03 -13.97 15.38
CA ALA A 81 -14.59 -14.05 15.19
C ALA A 81 -13.83 -13.80 16.51
N ALA A 82 -14.44 -14.06 17.66
CA ALA A 82 -13.77 -14.00 18.96
C ALA A 82 -12.51 -14.87 18.95
N GLY A 83 -11.43 -14.37 19.55
CA GLY A 83 -10.13 -15.04 19.61
C GLY A 83 -9.19 -14.74 18.45
N THR A 84 -9.68 -14.20 17.33
CA THR A 84 -8.85 -13.77 16.18
C THR A 84 -8.16 -12.42 16.41
N TYR A 85 -7.16 -12.11 15.60
CA TYR A 85 -6.40 -10.87 15.63
C TYR A 85 -6.63 -10.04 14.37
N PHE A 86 -6.52 -8.72 14.51
CA PHE A 86 -6.52 -7.77 13.40
C PHE A 86 -5.42 -6.73 13.59
N LEU A 87 -4.95 -6.15 12.49
CA LEU A 87 -3.92 -5.12 12.53
C LEU A 87 -4.49 -3.85 13.15
N THR A 88 -3.84 -3.31 14.18
CA THR A 88 -4.27 -2.05 14.78
C THR A 88 -3.91 -0.88 13.87
N ASP A 89 -4.89 -0.05 13.57
CA ASP A 89 -4.70 1.18 12.81
C ASP A 89 -3.94 2.24 13.63
N ASN A 90 -3.16 3.07 12.94
CA ASN A 90 -2.51 4.26 13.51
C ASN A 90 -1.48 4.01 14.64
N ILE A 91 -0.92 2.80 14.77
CA ILE A 91 0.17 2.52 15.74
C ILE A 91 1.52 2.33 15.05
N GLY A 92 2.50 3.15 15.40
CA GLY A 92 3.86 3.10 14.84
C GLY A 92 4.02 3.72 13.44
N PRO A 93 5.26 4.01 13.01
CA PRO A 93 5.55 4.58 11.70
C PRO A 93 5.35 3.53 10.60
N ARG A 94 4.33 3.71 9.76
CA ARG A 94 3.98 2.76 8.68
C ARG A 94 3.82 3.45 7.34
N LEU A 95 4.22 2.74 6.29
CA LEU A 95 3.81 3.02 4.93
C LEU A 95 2.80 1.95 4.52
N ARG A 96 1.62 2.40 4.10
CA ARG A 96 0.54 1.53 3.65
C ARG A 96 0.30 1.78 2.18
N TRP A 97 0.31 0.73 1.38
CA TRP A 97 0.16 0.79 -0.05
C TRP A 97 -1.09 0.03 -0.49
N PHE A 98 -2.11 0.80 -0.86
CA PHE A 98 -3.32 0.29 -1.49
C PHE A 98 -3.04 0.07 -2.97
N ILE A 99 -3.28 -1.16 -3.42
CA ILE A 99 -3.08 -1.61 -4.79
C ILE A 99 -4.32 -1.20 -5.60
N PRO A 100 -4.16 -0.56 -6.78
CA PRO A 100 -5.26 -0.22 -7.67
C PRO A 100 -6.12 -1.45 -7.99
N GLY A 101 -7.42 -1.23 -8.08
CA GLY A 101 -8.38 -2.27 -8.44
C GLY A 101 -9.04 -2.00 -9.78
N LEU A 102 -9.69 -3.03 -10.30
CA LEU A 102 -10.56 -2.97 -11.46
C LEU A 102 -11.89 -3.61 -11.10
N ARG A 103 -12.98 -2.86 -11.26
CA ARG A 103 -14.35 -3.36 -11.14
C ARG A 103 -15.03 -3.20 -12.49
N ASP A 104 -15.33 -4.30 -13.16
CA ASP A 104 -15.81 -4.33 -14.55
C ASP A 104 -14.84 -3.61 -15.50
N ARG A 105 -15.04 -2.31 -15.73
CA ARG A 105 -14.20 -1.43 -16.55
C ARG A 105 -13.69 -0.21 -15.78
N GLU A 106 -14.10 -0.06 -14.54
CA GLU A 106 -13.80 1.09 -13.69
C GLU A 106 -12.53 0.84 -12.88
N LEU A 107 -11.55 1.71 -13.07
CA LEU A 107 -10.32 1.68 -12.31
C LEU A 107 -10.53 2.38 -10.97
N THR A 108 -10.20 1.69 -9.88
CA THR A 108 -10.08 2.30 -8.56
C THR A 108 -8.63 2.68 -8.31
N PRO A 109 -8.36 3.89 -7.77
CA PRO A 109 -7.00 4.33 -7.57
C PRO A 109 -6.31 3.54 -6.46
N GLY A 110 -5.04 3.22 -6.69
CA GLY A 110 -4.12 2.84 -5.63
C GLY A 110 -3.56 4.06 -4.93
N SER A 111 -3.06 3.87 -3.71
CA SER A 111 -2.44 4.94 -2.94
C SER A 111 -1.30 4.43 -2.06
N LEU A 112 -0.15 5.08 -2.14
CA LEU A 112 0.89 4.96 -1.10
C LEU A 112 0.65 6.04 -0.06
N ASN A 113 0.47 5.63 1.19
CA ASN A 113 0.09 6.49 2.31
C ASN A 113 1.13 6.42 3.42
N MET A 114 1.38 7.58 4.03
CA MET A 114 2.16 7.72 5.26
C MET A 114 1.32 8.52 6.26
N LEU A 115 1.09 7.96 7.46
CA LEU A 115 0.33 8.64 8.50
C LEU A 115 0.89 10.01 8.84
N SER A 116 0.04 11.02 9.06
CA SER A 116 0.50 12.35 9.51
C SER A 116 1.02 12.33 10.95
N PHE A 117 0.45 11.45 11.77
CA PHE A 117 0.82 11.15 13.15
C PHE A 117 0.50 9.68 13.42
N TYR A 118 1.28 9.03 14.28
CA TYR A 118 1.03 7.68 14.76
C TYR A 118 1.11 7.64 16.28
N ARG A 119 0.42 6.68 16.89
CA ARG A 119 0.54 6.42 18.32
C ARG A 119 1.76 5.55 18.57
N ASN A 120 2.66 5.99 19.43
CA ASN A 120 3.78 5.17 19.89
C ASN A 120 3.23 4.00 20.72
N PRO A 121 3.55 2.73 20.41
CA PRO A 121 3.01 1.58 21.12
C PRO A 121 3.47 1.53 22.59
N ASN A 122 4.64 2.08 22.92
CA ASN A 122 5.23 2.04 24.25
C ASN A 122 4.74 3.17 25.14
N THR A 123 4.74 4.42 24.63
CA THR A 123 4.36 5.60 25.44
C THR A 123 2.88 5.98 25.30
N ARG A 124 2.18 5.46 24.28
CA ARG A 124 0.81 5.81 23.88
C ARG A 124 0.62 7.26 23.45
N GLU A 125 1.69 8.04 23.34
CA GLU A 125 1.66 9.41 22.83
C GLU A 125 1.56 9.44 21.29
N LEU A 126 1.09 10.57 20.75
CA LEU A 126 1.05 10.80 19.30
C LEU A 126 2.36 11.44 18.85
N GLU A 127 3.00 10.81 17.87
CA GLU A 127 4.27 11.24 17.31
C GLU A 127 4.14 11.54 15.81
N PRO A 128 4.82 12.58 15.29
CA PRO A 128 4.92 12.80 13.86
C PRO A 128 5.86 11.78 13.20
N PRO A 129 5.75 11.54 11.88
CA PRO A 129 6.69 10.71 11.14
C PRO A 129 8.14 11.19 11.28
N SER A 130 9.02 10.24 11.57
CA SER A 130 10.47 10.44 11.60
C SER A 130 11.01 10.91 10.25
N ALA A 131 12.23 11.44 10.25
CA ALA A 131 12.90 11.85 9.02
C ALA A 131 13.16 10.65 8.10
N GLU A 132 13.45 9.48 8.68
CA GLU A 132 13.68 8.22 7.99
C GLU A 132 12.42 7.73 7.29
N LEU A 133 11.26 7.78 7.96
CA LEU A 133 9.97 7.41 7.37
C LEU A 133 9.61 8.35 6.21
N LYS A 134 9.80 9.67 6.39
CA LYS A 134 9.58 10.65 5.31
C LYS A 134 10.50 10.42 4.11
N LYS A 135 11.76 10.06 4.33
CA LYS A 135 12.73 9.72 3.27
C LYS A 135 12.30 8.44 2.54
N ALA A 136 11.88 7.41 3.27
CA ALA A 136 11.38 6.17 2.69
C ALA A 136 10.13 6.40 1.83
N PHE A 137 9.16 7.19 2.32
CA PHE A 137 7.97 7.56 1.55
C PHE A 137 8.33 8.22 0.22
N ARG A 138 9.27 9.18 0.23
CA ARG A 138 9.73 9.85 -0.99
C ARG A 138 10.42 8.87 -1.93
N LEU A 139 11.35 8.06 -1.42
CA LEU A 139 12.10 7.09 -2.23
C LEU A 139 11.16 6.08 -2.92
N ILE A 140 10.24 5.49 -2.18
CA ILE A 140 9.27 4.52 -2.71
C ILE A 140 8.31 5.23 -3.66
N GLY A 141 7.79 6.41 -3.28
CA GLY A 141 6.91 7.20 -4.13
C GLY A 141 7.56 7.61 -5.46
N ASP A 142 8.83 7.97 -5.45
CA ASP A 142 9.58 8.32 -6.67
C ASP A 142 9.91 7.08 -7.50
N THR A 143 10.14 5.93 -6.87
CA THR A 143 10.28 4.63 -7.55
C THR A 143 9.00 4.27 -8.30
N ILE A 144 7.83 4.45 -7.67
CA ILE A 144 6.52 4.25 -8.30
C ILE A 144 6.33 5.25 -9.46
N LYS A 145 6.52 6.55 -9.22
CA LYS A 145 6.31 7.59 -10.25
C LYS A 145 7.18 7.41 -11.50
N LYS A 146 8.40 6.88 -11.37
CA LYS A 146 9.28 6.62 -12.52
C LYS A 146 8.70 5.63 -13.54
N GLN A 147 7.74 4.81 -13.12
CA GLN A 147 7.06 3.84 -13.98
C GLN A 147 5.68 4.34 -14.45
N LEU A 148 5.29 5.56 -14.06
CA LEU A 148 3.99 6.15 -14.36
C LEU A 148 4.14 7.39 -15.23
N VAL A 149 3.05 7.76 -15.90
CA VAL A 149 2.95 9.01 -16.66
C VAL A 149 1.94 9.95 -16.03
N ARG A 150 2.09 11.25 -16.28
CA ARG A 150 1.09 12.26 -15.90
C ARG A 150 0.05 12.39 -17.01
N HIS A 151 -1.22 12.26 -16.65
CA HIS A 151 -2.35 12.43 -17.56
C HIS A 151 -3.34 13.44 -17.00
N SER A 152 -3.88 14.32 -17.86
CA SER A 152 -4.88 15.31 -17.48
C SER A 152 -6.28 14.76 -17.71
N VAL A 153 -7.09 14.69 -16.66
CA VAL A 153 -8.50 14.29 -16.70
C VAL A 153 -9.37 15.51 -16.40
N PRO A 154 -10.44 15.78 -17.19
CA PRO A 154 -11.24 17.01 -17.04
C PRO A 154 -11.80 17.26 -15.63
N VAL A 155 -12.15 16.20 -14.89
CA VAL A 155 -12.77 16.31 -13.56
C VAL A 155 -11.73 16.30 -12.43
N TYR A 156 -10.63 15.56 -12.59
CA TYR A 156 -9.67 15.28 -11.51
C TYR A 156 -8.32 16.00 -11.66
N GLY A 157 -8.14 16.78 -12.72
CA GLY A 157 -6.87 17.43 -13.03
C GLY A 157 -5.80 16.40 -13.42
N LYS A 158 -4.56 16.60 -12.94
CA LYS A 158 -3.42 15.75 -13.32
C LYS A 158 -3.30 14.52 -12.41
N ILE A 159 -3.56 13.34 -12.97
CA ILE A 159 -3.37 12.05 -12.29
C ILE A 159 -2.03 11.40 -12.67
N TRP A 160 -1.58 10.45 -11.87
CA TRP A 160 -0.56 9.48 -12.26
C TRP A 160 -1.25 8.21 -12.76
N ILE A 161 -0.80 7.70 -13.91
CA ILE A 161 -1.41 6.52 -14.53
C ILE A 161 -0.33 5.67 -15.21
N GLY A 162 -0.49 4.35 -15.19
CA GLY A 162 0.37 3.43 -15.96
C GLY A 162 0.26 3.70 -17.45
N ALA A 163 1.36 3.51 -18.19
CA ALA A 163 1.38 3.79 -19.63
C ALA A 163 0.40 2.87 -20.40
N ARG A 164 0.36 1.58 -20.07
CA ARG A 164 -0.60 0.64 -20.69
C ARG A 164 -2.02 0.96 -20.26
N THR A 165 -2.23 1.25 -18.98
CA THR A 165 -3.54 1.67 -18.46
C THR A 165 -4.07 2.90 -19.19
N LEU A 166 -3.22 3.88 -19.46
CA LEU A 166 -3.60 5.06 -20.23
C LEU A 166 -4.04 4.70 -21.65
N GLU A 167 -3.35 3.78 -22.32
CA GLU A 167 -3.74 3.32 -23.65
C GLU A 167 -5.10 2.58 -23.62
N GLU A 168 -5.33 1.75 -22.61
CA GLU A 168 -6.63 1.10 -22.38
C GLU A 168 -7.77 2.13 -22.18
N VAL A 169 -7.51 3.21 -21.45
CA VAL A 169 -8.46 4.30 -21.24
C VAL A 169 -8.73 5.07 -22.53
N LYS A 170 -7.68 5.40 -23.31
CA LYS A 170 -7.82 6.08 -24.61
C LYS A 170 -8.60 5.26 -25.63
N GLN A 171 -8.46 3.94 -25.59
CA GLN A 171 -9.20 3.00 -26.44
C GLN A 171 -10.62 2.74 -25.91
N GLY A 172 -11.00 3.41 -24.82
CA GLY A 172 -12.29 3.30 -24.20
C GLY A 172 -12.52 1.95 -23.53
N ARG A 173 -11.50 1.10 -23.32
CA ARG A 173 -11.69 -0.20 -22.65
C ARG A 173 -11.82 -0.05 -21.14
N LEU A 174 -11.09 0.89 -20.57
CA LEU A 174 -11.14 1.23 -19.13
C LEU A 174 -11.63 2.66 -18.91
N VAL A 175 -12.17 2.91 -17.72
CA VAL A 175 -12.65 4.23 -17.28
C VAL A 175 -11.96 4.60 -15.97
N VAL A 176 -11.47 5.83 -15.91
CA VAL A 176 -10.96 6.43 -14.67
C VAL A 176 -12.11 7.15 -13.99
N LEU A 177 -12.45 6.69 -12.78
CA LEU A 177 -13.35 7.40 -11.88
C LEU A 177 -12.62 8.37 -10.97
#